data_AF-A3UGN1-F1
#
_entry.id   AF-A3UGN1-F1
#
_cell.length_a   1.000
_cell.length_b   1.000
_cell.length_c   1.000
_cell.angle_alpha   90.00
_cell.angle_beta   90.00
_cell.angle_gamma   90.00
#
_symmetry.space_group_name_H-M   'P 1'
#
loop_
_entity.id
_entity.type
_entity.pdbx_description
1 polymer ?
#
loop_
_entity_poly.entity_id
_entity_poly.type
_entity_poly.pdbx_seq_one_letter_code
_entity_poly.pdbx_strand_id
1 'polypeptide(L)'
;MLDHPWLVEPDTALALVILLDQAPRNVWRGSNAAFRLDPLAREAAMSMLEAGFDWALPKDRRAFVYLPFSHSEDLEDQALAVLMCEERLGPDSDNTRHARAHMDVIARFGRFPHRNAVLGRTPRPAEQRYLEEGGYAPGSKRPAKTTQGQS
;
A
#
# COMPACT_ATOMS: atom_id res chain seq x y z
N MET A 1 9.77 -18.50 1.93
CA MET A 1 10.05 -17.54 3.02
C MET A 1 11.38 -16.89 2.69
N LEU A 2 11.47 -15.57 2.82
CA LEU A 2 12.70 -14.82 2.54
C LEU A 2 13.72 -15.13 3.64
N ASP A 3 14.89 -15.66 3.27
CA ASP A 3 15.99 -15.89 4.21
C ASP A 3 16.86 -14.62 4.26
N HIS A 4 16.73 -13.83 5.33
CA HIS A 4 17.46 -12.58 5.51
C HIS A 4 17.87 -12.38 6.98
N PRO A 5 19.11 -11.97 7.28
CA PRO A 5 19.61 -11.86 8.66
C PRO A 5 18.88 -10.81 9.52
N TRP A 6 18.03 -9.97 8.92
CA TRP A 6 17.20 -9.00 9.65
C TRP A 6 15.80 -9.54 9.96
N LEU A 7 15.42 -10.73 9.50
CA LEU A 7 14.13 -11.36 9.81
C LEU A 7 14.22 -12.23 11.07
N VAL A 8 14.96 -11.76 12.08
CA VAL A 8 15.23 -12.50 13.32
C VAL A 8 14.56 -11.88 14.55
N GLU A 9 14.26 -10.57 14.50
CA GLU A 9 13.64 -9.83 15.60
C GLU A 9 12.66 -8.77 15.06
N PRO A 10 11.64 -8.34 15.83
CA PRO A 10 10.60 -7.43 15.35
C PRO A 10 11.12 -6.10 14.78
N ASP A 11 12.08 -5.46 15.46
CA ASP A 11 12.57 -4.13 15.07
C ASP A 11 13.43 -4.18 13.80
N THR A 12 14.29 -5.19 13.67
CA THR A 12 15.15 -5.38 12.49
C THR A 12 14.34 -5.83 11.28
N ALA A 13 13.33 -6.67 11.49
CA ALA A 13 12.42 -7.10 10.43
C ALA A 13 11.57 -5.92 9.92
N LEU A 14 11.07 -5.08 10.84
CA LEU A 14 10.37 -3.85 10.46
C LEU A 14 11.27 -2.89 9.68
N ALA A 15 12.54 -2.74 10.09
CA ALA A 15 13.50 -1.91 9.36
C ALA A 15 13.68 -2.41 7.92
N LEU A 16 13.76 -3.73 7.71
CA LEU A 16 13.80 -4.32 6.37
C LEU A 16 12.54 -3.98 5.57
N VAL A 17 11.35 -4.15 6.14
CA VAL A 17 10.08 -3.78 5.48
C VAL A 17 10.08 -2.31 5.07
N ILE A 18 10.50 -1.40 5.95
CA ILE A 18 10.56 0.04 5.64
C ILE A 18 11.54 0.33 4.51
N LEU A 19 12.71 -0.31 4.48
CA LEU A 19 13.71 -0.13 3.43
C LEU A 19 13.26 -0.69 2.07
N LEU A 20 12.43 -1.73 2.07
CA LEU A 20 11.92 -2.34 0.83
C LEU A 20 10.62 -1.67 0.34
N ASP A 21 9.80 -1.13 1.24
CA ASP A 21 8.49 -0.56 0.90
C ASP A 21 8.51 0.97 0.90
N GLN A 22 8.83 1.59 2.03
CA GLN A 22 8.69 3.05 2.20
C GLN A 22 9.84 3.83 1.60
N ALA A 23 11.09 3.34 1.70
CA ALA A 23 12.24 4.05 1.17
C ALA A 23 12.18 4.21 -0.37
N PRO A 24 11.87 3.17 -1.18
CA PRO A 24 11.77 3.30 -2.64
C PRO A 24 10.71 4.31 -3.07
N ARG A 25 9.55 4.34 -2.38
CA ARG A 25 8.46 5.29 -2.64
C ARG A 25 8.87 6.75 -2.43
N ASN A 26 9.84 7.00 -1.56
CA ASN A 26 10.35 8.34 -1.27
C ASN A 26 11.56 8.72 -2.14
N VAL A 27 12.56 7.83 -2.25
CA VAL A 27 13.82 8.09 -2.96
C VAL A 27 13.62 8.11 -4.48
N TRP A 28 12.75 7.24 -5.00
CA TRP A 28 12.49 7.12 -6.43
C TRP A 28 11.07 7.57 -6.80
N ARG A 29 10.53 8.54 -6.03
CA ARG A 29 9.18 9.08 -6.22
C ARG A 29 8.91 9.45 -7.68
N GLY A 30 7.76 9.02 -8.19
CA GLY A 30 7.32 9.33 -9.55
C GLY A 30 7.99 8.48 -10.64
N SER A 31 8.66 7.38 -10.28
CA SER A 31 9.27 6.45 -11.24
C SER A 31 8.83 5.01 -11.00
N ASN A 32 9.05 4.13 -11.98
CA ASN A 32 8.85 2.68 -11.82
C ASN A 32 9.72 2.08 -10.69
N ALA A 33 10.86 2.68 -10.39
CA ALA A 33 11.80 2.17 -9.40
C ALA A 33 11.18 2.16 -7.98
N ALA A 34 10.22 3.04 -7.71
CA ALA A 34 9.48 3.08 -6.45
C ALA A 34 8.74 1.78 -6.09
N PHE A 35 8.47 0.92 -7.08
CA PHE A 35 7.68 -0.31 -6.90
C PHE A 35 8.52 -1.59 -7.11
N ARG A 36 9.79 -1.45 -7.50
CA ARG A 36 10.63 -2.60 -7.89
C ARG A 36 10.89 -3.59 -6.77
N LEU A 37 10.82 -3.13 -5.52
CA LEU A 37 11.10 -3.94 -4.33
C LEU A 37 9.82 -4.44 -3.64
N ASP A 38 8.63 -4.11 -4.18
CA ASP A 38 7.34 -4.51 -3.60
C ASP A 38 7.24 -6.03 -3.36
N PRO A 39 7.68 -6.94 -4.26
CA PRO A 39 7.64 -8.37 -3.99
C PRO A 39 8.49 -8.78 -2.78
N LEU A 40 9.68 -8.21 -2.62
CA LEU A 40 10.56 -8.49 -1.48
C LEU A 40 9.98 -7.92 -0.17
N ALA A 41 9.39 -6.72 -0.23
CA ALA A 41 8.71 -6.12 0.92
C ALA A 41 7.55 -7.00 1.41
N ARG A 42 6.78 -7.56 0.47
CA ARG A 42 5.68 -8.49 0.75
C ARG A 42 6.17 -9.77 1.40
N GLU A 43 7.24 -10.37 0.89
CA GLU A 43 7.82 -11.59 1.48
C GLU A 43 8.36 -11.34 2.90
N ALA A 44 9.03 -10.21 3.13
CA ALA A 44 9.50 -9.80 4.45
C ALA A 44 8.32 -9.59 5.42
N ALA A 45 7.26 -8.90 4.99
CA ALA A 45 6.06 -8.69 5.79
C ALA A 45 5.33 -10.00 6.11
N MET A 46 5.23 -10.94 5.17
CA MET A 46 4.66 -12.27 5.43
C MET A 46 5.47 -13.02 6.48
N SER A 47 6.80 -12.98 6.39
CA SER A 47 7.69 -13.60 7.39
C SER A 47 7.47 -13.01 8.79
N MET A 48 7.22 -11.69 8.88
CA MET A 48 6.85 -11.05 10.16
C MET A 48 5.50 -11.53 10.71
N LEU A 49 4.49 -11.71 9.85
CA LEU A 49 3.18 -12.22 10.26
C LEU A 49 3.26 -13.67 10.76
N GLU A 50 4.00 -14.53 10.05
CA GLU A 50 4.21 -15.93 10.41
C GLU A 50 4.95 -16.07 11.74
N ALA A 51 5.93 -15.20 12.00
CA ALA A 51 6.67 -15.16 13.27
C ALA A 51 5.92 -14.43 14.41
N GLY A 52 4.77 -13.80 14.13
CA GLY A 52 4.01 -13.00 15.09
C GLY A 52 4.74 -11.72 15.55
N PHE A 53 5.74 -11.26 14.80
CA PHE A 53 6.58 -10.11 15.17
C PHE A 53 5.85 -8.78 15.18
N ASP A 54 4.79 -8.66 14.40
CA ASP A 54 3.98 -7.45 14.34
C ASP A 54 3.26 -7.17 15.69
N TRP A 55 2.90 -8.19 16.45
CA TRP A 55 2.29 -8.04 17.79
C TRP A 55 3.24 -7.40 18.81
N ALA A 56 4.54 -7.63 18.66
CA ALA A 56 5.56 -7.03 19.51
C ALA A 56 5.78 -5.53 19.23
N LEU A 57 5.23 -5.00 18.13
CA LEU A 57 5.33 -3.59 17.77
C LEU A 57 4.13 -2.78 18.29
N PRO A 58 4.36 -1.53 18.72
CA PRO A 58 3.30 -0.54 18.90
C PRO A 58 2.46 -0.34 17.63
N LYS A 59 1.17 0.02 17.75
CA LYS A 59 0.21 0.06 16.62
C LYS A 59 0.65 0.95 15.45
N ASP A 60 1.24 2.09 15.74
CA ASP A 60 1.76 3.04 14.75
C ASP A 60 2.89 2.43 13.90
N ARG A 61 3.80 1.68 14.54
CA ARG A 61 4.88 0.95 13.86
C ARG A 61 4.37 -0.32 13.17
N ARG A 62 3.42 -1.00 13.80
CA ARG A 62 2.78 -2.22 13.29
C ARG A 62 2.09 -2.00 11.95
N ALA A 63 1.49 -0.82 11.75
CA ALA A 63 0.82 -0.50 10.49
C ALA A 63 1.71 -0.66 9.25
N PHE A 64 3.01 -0.36 9.37
CA PHE A 64 3.97 -0.52 8.28
C PHE A 64 4.16 -1.97 7.84
N VAL A 65 3.91 -2.95 8.71
CA VAL A 65 3.97 -4.37 8.36
C VAL A 65 2.88 -4.74 7.35
N TYR A 66 1.75 -4.01 7.34
CA TYR A 66 0.61 -4.35 6.47
C TYR A 66 0.58 -3.58 5.15
N LEU A 67 1.37 -2.52 5.05
CA LEU A 67 1.45 -1.69 3.85
C LEU A 67 1.91 -2.47 2.62
N PRO A 68 2.91 -3.38 2.68
CA PRO A 68 3.31 -4.16 1.51
C PRO A 68 2.14 -4.93 0.87
N PHE A 69 1.23 -5.48 1.66
CA PHE A 69 0.03 -6.15 1.15
C PHE A 69 -0.95 -5.14 0.52
N SER A 70 -1.17 -3.99 1.16
CA SER A 70 -1.99 -2.90 0.59
C SER A 70 -1.40 -2.35 -0.73
N HIS A 71 -0.10 -2.48 -0.93
CA HIS A 71 0.57 -2.00 -2.13
C HIS A 71 0.65 -3.02 -3.25
N SER A 72 0.32 -4.29 -2.98
CA SER A 72 0.26 -5.35 -3.99
C SER A 72 -0.92 -5.14 -4.95
N GLU A 73 -0.75 -5.55 -6.20
CA GLU A 73 -1.84 -5.59 -7.20
C GLU A 73 -2.49 -6.98 -7.26
N ASP A 74 -2.54 -7.67 -6.12
CA ASP A 74 -3.17 -8.97 -5.93
C ASP A 74 -4.34 -8.88 -4.95
N LEU A 75 -5.47 -9.52 -5.26
CA LEU A 75 -6.70 -9.39 -4.47
C LEU A 75 -6.62 -10.11 -3.10
N GLU A 76 -5.88 -11.21 -3.01
CA GLU A 76 -5.70 -11.95 -1.75
C GLU A 76 -4.85 -11.15 -0.78
N ASP A 77 -3.78 -10.51 -1.27
CA ASP A 77 -2.98 -9.58 -0.48
C ASP A 77 -3.82 -8.40 0.04
N GLN A 78 -4.72 -7.86 -0.79
CA GLN A 78 -5.60 -6.77 -0.36
C GLN A 78 -6.57 -7.21 0.74
N ALA A 79 -7.14 -8.41 0.62
CA ALA A 79 -8.00 -8.97 1.66
C ALA A 79 -7.23 -9.18 2.97
N LEU A 80 -5.99 -9.69 2.90
CA LEU A 80 -5.11 -9.84 4.05
C LEU A 80 -4.80 -8.48 4.70
N ALA A 81 -4.49 -7.46 3.90
CA ALA A 81 -4.23 -6.12 4.40
C ALA A 81 -5.40 -5.56 5.22
N VAL A 82 -6.63 -5.69 4.69
CA VAL A 82 -7.86 -5.26 5.36
C VAL A 82 -8.05 -6.03 6.67
N LEU A 83 -7.97 -7.36 6.63
CA LEU A 83 -8.12 -8.22 7.81
C LEU A 83 -7.13 -7.84 8.92
N MET A 84 -5.84 -7.71 8.58
CA MET A 84 -4.80 -7.36 9.56
C MET A 84 -4.99 -5.95 10.13
N CYS A 85 -5.40 -4.98 9.31
CA CYS A 85 -5.69 -3.63 9.81
C CYS A 85 -6.90 -3.61 10.75
N GLU A 86 -7.98 -4.31 10.38
CA GLU A 86 -9.20 -4.41 11.19
C GLU A 86 -8.91 -5.06 12.55
N GLU A 87 -8.27 -6.22 12.55
CA GLU A 87 -7.98 -7.00 13.77
C GLU A 87 -6.93 -6.32 14.66
N ARG A 88 -5.84 -5.82 14.05
CA ARG A 88 -4.62 -5.49 14.80
C ARG A 88 -4.43 -3.99 15.03
N LEU A 89 -5.09 -3.13 14.26
CA LEU A 89 -5.08 -1.67 14.44
C LEU A 89 -6.43 -1.14 14.93
N GLY A 90 -7.52 -1.74 14.45
CA GLY A 90 -8.90 -1.46 14.83
C GLY A 90 -9.76 -1.09 13.60
N PRO A 91 -11.06 -1.42 13.60
CA PRO A 91 -11.91 -1.28 12.42
C PRO A 91 -12.08 0.17 11.95
N ASP A 92 -12.02 1.13 12.87
CA ASP A 92 -12.20 2.56 12.60
C ASP A 92 -10.90 3.32 12.33
N SER A 93 -9.74 2.65 12.39
CA SER A 93 -8.45 3.29 12.17
C SER A 93 -8.30 3.83 10.74
N ASP A 94 -7.55 4.91 10.57
CA ASP A 94 -7.27 5.48 9.25
C ASP A 94 -6.55 4.48 8.34
N ASN A 95 -5.65 3.65 8.89
CA ASN A 95 -4.99 2.57 8.14
C ASN A 95 -6.01 1.58 7.58
N THR A 96 -7.03 1.22 8.37
CA THR A 96 -8.09 0.31 7.93
C THR A 96 -8.96 0.93 6.85
N ARG A 97 -9.27 2.23 6.96
CA ARG A 97 -9.97 2.98 5.89
C ARG A 97 -9.16 2.98 4.60
N HIS A 98 -7.85 3.18 4.69
CA HIS A 98 -6.97 3.13 3.53
C HIS A 98 -6.83 1.73 2.94
N ALA A 99 -6.70 0.67 3.75
CA ALA A 99 -6.64 -0.71 3.28
C ALA A 99 -7.89 -1.08 2.46
N ARG A 100 -9.09 -0.73 2.97
CA ARG A 100 -10.35 -0.94 2.24
C ARG A 100 -10.39 -0.18 0.92
N ALA A 101 -9.93 1.08 0.91
CA ALA A 101 -9.85 1.85 -0.33
C ALA A 101 -8.87 1.25 -1.35
N HIS A 102 -7.74 0.68 -0.93
CA HIS A 102 -6.84 -0.05 -1.84
C HIS A 102 -7.52 -1.30 -2.41
N MET A 103 -8.17 -2.09 -1.55
CA MET A 103 -8.89 -3.30 -1.95
C MET A 103 -9.99 -2.99 -2.97
N ASP A 104 -10.76 -1.91 -2.78
CA ASP A 104 -11.80 -1.50 -3.73
C ASP A 104 -11.24 -1.19 -5.13
N VAL A 105 -10.07 -0.55 -5.20
CA VAL A 105 -9.40 -0.27 -6.49
C VAL A 105 -8.96 -1.56 -7.16
N ILE A 106 -8.32 -2.47 -6.41
CA ILE A 106 -7.85 -3.75 -6.94
C ILE A 106 -9.01 -4.66 -7.32
N ALA A 107 -10.09 -4.72 -6.53
CA ALA A 107 -11.29 -5.47 -6.89
C ALA A 107 -11.93 -4.95 -8.19
N ARG A 108 -11.91 -3.63 -8.41
CA ARG A 108 -12.50 -3.02 -9.61
C ARG A 108 -11.63 -3.14 -10.86
N PHE A 109 -10.31 -3.02 -10.71
CA PHE A 109 -9.40 -2.86 -11.86
C PHE A 109 -8.35 -3.97 -11.97
N GLY A 110 -8.12 -4.76 -10.93
CA GLY A 110 -7.03 -5.74 -10.84
C GLY A 110 -5.63 -5.13 -10.79
N ARG A 111 -5.53 -3.80 -10.67
CA ARG A 111 -4.29 -3.02 -10.61
C ARG A 111 -4.58 -1.60 -10.15
N PHE A 112 -3.56 -0.81 -9.82
CA PHE A 112 -3.70 0.60 -9.46
C PHE A 112 -3.61 1.52 -10.69
N PRO A 113 -4.71 2.17 -11.12
CA PRO A 113 -4.70 3.06 -12.29
C PRO A 113 -3.70 4.20 -12.19
N HIS A 114 -3.49 4.77 -10.99
CA HIS A 114 -2.56 5.88 -10.78
C HIS A 114 -1.09 5.49 -11.05
N ARG A 115 -0.77 4.19 -11.08
CA ARG A 115 0.56 3.66 -11.42
C ARG A 115 0.75 3.44 -12.92
N ASN A 116 -0.28 3.65 -13.75
CA ASN A 116 -0.21 3.32 -15.18
C ASN A 116 0.95 4.05 -15.88
N ALA A 117 1.02 5.37 -15.76
CA ALA A 117 2.04 6.18 -16.43
C ALA A 117 3.47 5.80 -15.99
N VAL A 118 3.71 5.72 -14.69
CA VAL A 118 5.04 5.39 -14.13
C VAL A 118 5.48 3.97 -14.43
N LEU A 119 4.56 3.03 -14.65
CA LEU A 119 4.86 1.66 -15.07
C LEU A 119 4.76 1.44 -16.60
N GLY A 120 4.57 2.50 -17.39
CA GLY A 120 4.48 2.39 -18.85
C GLY A 120 3.26 1.62 -19.37
N ARG A 121 2.18 1.58 -18.58
CA ARG A 121 0.93 0.88 -18.93
C ARG A 121 -0.03 1.82 -19.64
N THR A 122 -0.66 1.34 -20.71
CA THR A 122 -1.77 2.07 -21.36
C THR A 122 -3.01 2.08 -20.45
N PRO A 123 -3.56 3.26 -20.10
CA PRO A 123 -4.77 3.35 -19.30
C PRO A 123 -5.99 2.86 -20.09
N ARG A 124 -6.90 2.16 -19.41
CA ARG A 124 -8.22 1.79 -19.95
C ARG A 124 -9.20 2.96 -19.79
N PRO A 125 -10.24 3.11 -20.64
CA PRO A 125 -11.19 4.21 -20.51
C PRO A 125 -11.86 4.32 -19.13
N ALA A 126 -12.17 3.18 -18.51
CA ALA A 126 -12.75 3.15 -17.15
C ALA A 126 -11.75 3.58 -16.06
N GLU A 127 -10.47 3.29 -16.25
CA GLU A 127 -9.39 3.70 -15.34
C GLU A 127 -9.13 5.20 -15.43
N GLN A 128 -9.14 5.73 -16.65
CA GLN A 128 -8.95 7.16 -16.89
C GLN A 128 -10.08 7.97 -16.28
N ARG A 129 -11.34 7.59 -16.57
CA ARG A 129 -12.52 8.24 -15.98
C ARG A 129 -12.49 8.21 -14.45
N TYR A 130 -12.12 7.07 -13.87
CA TYR A 130 -11.99 6.93 -12.42
C TYR A 130 -10.99 7.93 -11.82
N LEU A 131 -9.84 8.13 -12.46
CA LEU A 131 -8.86 9.12 -12.01
C LEU A 131 -9.34 10.56 -12.20
N GLU A 132 -10.00 10.87 -13.31
CA GLU A 132 -10.57 12.19 -13.61
C GLU A 132 -11.69 12.59 -12.62
N GLU A 133 -12.47 11.62 -12.14
CA GLU A 133 -13.51 11.81 -11.11
C GLU A 133 -12.96 11.92 -9.68
N GLY A 134 -11.63 11.91 -9.50
CA GLY A 134 -10.98 12.03 -8.19
C GLY A 134 -10.88 10.71 -7.44
N GLY A 135 -10.78 9.60 -8.16
CA GLY A 135 -10.56 8.26 -7.63
C GLY A 135 -9.37 8.17 -6.67
N TYR A 136 -9.34 7.10 -5.88
CA TYR A 136 -8.36 6.87 -4.85
C TYR A 136 -6.94 6.79 -5.43
N ALA A 137 -6.10 7.73 -5.01
CA ALA A 137 -4.68 7.82 -5.34
C ALA A 137 -3.92 8.32 -4.10
N PRO A 138 -3.25 7.42 -3.34
CA PRO A 138 -2.48 7.77 -2.16
C PRO A 138 -1.46 8.87 -2.47
N GLY A 139 -1.38 9.89 -1.61
CA GLY A 139 -0.44 11.00 -1.77
C GLY A 139 -0.76 12.00 -2.89
N SER A 140 -1.88 11.86 -3.61
CA SER A 140 -2.32 12.91 -4.53
C SER A 140 -2.94 14.08 -3.74
N LYS A 141 -2.47 15.31 -4.01
CA LYS A 141 -3.19 16.51 -3.56
C LYS A 141 -4.44 16.61 -4.44
N ARG A 142 -5.64 16.47 -3.85
CA ARG A 142 -6.86 16.83 -4.60
C ARG A 142 -6.71 18.28 -5.06
N PRO A 143 -6.96 18.60 -6.33
CA PRO A 143 -7.16 19.99 -6.69
C PRO A 143 -8.33 20.52 -5.85
N ALA A 144 -8.16 21.70 -5.25
CA ALA A 144 -9.23 22.37 -4.55
C ALA A 144 -10.43 22.50 -5.51
N LYS A 145 -11.64 22.16 -5.05
CA LYS A 145 -12.85 22.41 -5.83
C LYS A 145 -12.87 23.90 -6.17
N THR A 146 -12.69 24.24 -7.44
CA THR A 146 -12.96 25.58 -7.94
C THR A 146 -14.46 25.76 -7.79
N THR A 147 -14.89 26.52 -6.79
CA THR A 147 -16.27 26.99 -6.67
C THR A 147 -16.52 27.88 -7.89
N GLN A 148 -17.06 27.32 -8.97
CA GLN A 148 -17.60 28.12 -10.05
C GLN A 148 -18.80 28.87 -9.48
N GLY A 149 -18.66 30.20 -9.46
CA GLY A 149 -19.67 31.12 -8.98
C GLY A 149 -20.98 30.93 -9.71
N GLN A 150 -22.06 30.95 -8.94
CA GLN A 150 -23.39 31.17 -9.47
C GLN A 150 -23.51 32.66 -9.78
N SER A 151 -23.82 32.92 -11.04
CA SER A 151 -24.25 34.20 -11.62
C SER A 151 -25.52 34.72 -10.98
#